data_AF-A0ABC9WPA9-F1
#
_entry.id   AF-A0ABC9WPA9-F1
#
_cell.length_a   1.000
_cell.length_b   1.000
_cell.length_c   1.000
_cell.angle_alpha   90.00
_cell.angle_beta   90.00
_cell.angle_gamma   90.00
#
_symmetry.space_group_name_H-M   'P 1'
#
loop_
_entity.id
_entity.type
_entity.pdbx_description
1 polymer ?
#
loop_
_entity_poly.entity_id
_entity_poly.type
_entity_poly.pdbx_seq_one_letter_code
_entity_poly.pdbx_strand_id
1 'polypeptide(L)'
;MKPLYWTRIQLHSKRDSSASLVWEKIEEPSIDYHEFEELFSKTAVKERKKPISDTITKTKTKQVVKLLSNKRSQAVGILMSSLHLDMRDIQHAVVNLDNSVVDLETLQALYENTLKNGSGVMQVLGLVLAFGNYMNGGNRTRGQADGFGLDILPKLKDVKSSDNSRSLLSYIVSYYLRNFDEDAGKEQCIFPLPDPQDLFQASQMKFEDFQKDLRKMKKDLRVCETEAAKVYQLSLEEHLQPFKDSMEQFISQAKIDQENEEKSLTEAHKSFLETAAYFCMKPKMGEKEVSPHSFFSIWHEFSSDFKDFWKKENKLILQERVKEAEEVCRQKKGKSLYNIRPKHDSGIKAKISMKI
;
A
#
# COMPACT_ATOMS: atom_id res chain seq x y z
N MET A 1 -7.96 -29.90 -7.98
CA MET A 1 -7.69 -28.46 -8.20
C MET A 1 -6.42 -28.22 -9.01
N LYS A 2 -6.30 -27.06 -9.69
CA LYS A 2 -4.99 -26.59 -10.20
C LYS A 2 -4.05 -26.33 -8.99
N PRO A 3 -2.81 -26.84 -8.97
CA PRO A 3 -1.92 -26.63 -7.82
C PRO A 3 -1.43 -25.17 -7.74
N LEU A 4 -1.31 -24.65 -6.52
CA LEU A 4 -0.71 -23.34 -6.23
C LEU A 4 0.78 -23.51 -5.93
N TYR A 5 1.64 -22.90 -6.74
CA TYR A 5 3.09 -23.08 -6.65
C TYR A 5 3.75 -22.12 -5.67
N TRP A 6 3.40 -22.23 -4.38
CA TRP A 6 4.03 -21.46 -3.31
C TRP A 6 5.25 -22.19 -2.70
N THR A 7 6.04 -21.45 -1.92
CA THR A 7 7.08 -22.02 -1.06
C THR A 7 6.46 -22.37 0.30
N ARG A 8 6.37 -23.65 0.64
CA ARG A 8 5.78 -24.11 1.91
C ARG A 8 6.67 -23.77 3.12
N ILE A 9 6.08 -23.23 4.18
CA ILE A 9 6.70 -23.04 5.50
C ILE A 9 6.09 -24.05 6.49
N GLN A 10 6.94 -24.64 7.32
CA GLN A 10 6.54 -25.54 8.42
C GLN A 10 7.18 -25.05 9.72
N LEU A 11 6.38 -24.71 10.71
CA LEU A 11 6.82 -24.13 11.98
C LEU A 11 7.43 -25.20 12.90
N HIS A 12 6.86 -26.40 12.90
CA HIS A 12 7.20 -27.47 13.85
C HIS A 12 8.45 -28.30 13.49
N SER A 13 9.20 -27.90 12.45
CA SER A 13 10.32 -28.68 11.92
C SER A 13 11.70 -28.25 12.44
N LYS A 14 11.84 -27.07 13.07
CA LYS A 14 13.11 -26.56 13.63
C LYS A 14 12.88 -25.68 14.85
N ARG A 15 13.05 -26.25 16.05
CA ARG A 15 13.21 -25.50 17.32
C ARG A 15 14.58 -24.83 17.30
N ASP A 16 14.71 -23.60 16.80
CA ASP A 16 15.93 -22.80 17.02
C ASP A 16 15.74 -21.28 16.84
N SER A 17 14.51 -20.79 16.64
CA SER A 17 14.28 -19.34 16.54
C SER A 17 13.43 -18.86 17.70
N SER A 18 13.99 -17.97 18.53
CA SER A 18 13.28 -17.28 19.61
C SER A 18 12.41 -16.12 19.11
N ALA A 19 12.38 -15.87 17.80
CA ALA A 19 11.61 -14.80 17.19
C ALA A 19 10.20 -15.30 16.82
N SER A 20 9.17 -14.62 17.34
CA SER A 20 7.77 -14.87 16.95
C SER A 20 7.61 -14.64 15.45
N LEU A 21 6.88 -15.53 14.77
CA LEU A 21 6.65 -15.47 13.31
C LEU A 21 5.19 -15.12 13.01
N VAL A 22 4.94 -14.50 11.85
CA VAL A 22 3.57 -14.16 11.44
C VAL A 22 2.66 -15.39 11.36
N TRP A 23 3.22 -16.50 10.90
CA TRP A 23 2.51 -17.77 10.68
C TRP A 23 2.09 -18.46 11.98
N GLU A 24 2.67 -18.08 13.13
CA GLU A 24 2.22 -18.57 14.44
C GLU A 24 0.91 -17.91 14.90
N LYS A 25 0.56 -16.75 14.31
CA LYS A 25 -0.60 -15.94 14.68
C LYS A 25 -1.75 -16.01 13.67
N ILE A 26 -1.48 -16.51 12.46
CA ILE A 26 -2.48 -16.65 11.41
C ILE A 26 -3.14 -18.01 11.56
N GLU A 27 -4.45 -18.01 11.77
CA GLU A 27 -5.29 -19.20 11.71
C GLU A 27 -6.01 -19.29 10.36
N GLU A 28 -6.13 -20.49 9.82
CA GLU A 28 -6.93 -20.73 8.62
C GLU A 28 -8.42 -20.54 8.95
N PRO A 29 -9.14 -19.63 8.28
CA PRO A 29 -10.57 -19.50 8.49
C PRO A 29 -11.32 -20.75 8.01
N SER A 30 -12.44 -21.05 8.65
CA SER A 30 -13.37 -22.09 8.20
C SER A 30 -14.12 -21.61 6.96
N ILE A 31 -13.85 -22.20 5.81
CA ILE A 31 -14.42 -21.82 4.50
C ILE A 31 -15.30 -22.95 3.95
N ASP A 32 -16.47 -22.61 3.39
CA ASP A 32 -17.22 -23.49 2.49
C ASP A 32 -16.61 -23.46 1.09
N TYR A 33 -16.08 -24.60 0.65
CA TYR A 33 -15.33 -24.71 -0.60
C TYR A 33 -16.19 -25.08 -1.81
N HIS A 34 -17.52 -25.22 -1.69
CA HIS A 34 -18.35 -25.67 -2.81
C HIS A 34 -18.22 -24.75 -4.05
N GLU A 35 -18.40 -23.44 -3.86
CA GLU A 35 -18.24 -22.46 -4.95
C GLU A 35 -16.78 -22.45 -5.47
N PHE A 36 -15.81 -22.53 -4.56
CA PHE A 36 -14.40 -22.52 -4.91
C PHE A 36 -13.99 -23.74 -5.76
N GLU A 37 -14.52 -24.92 -5.44
CA GLU A 37 -14.26 -26.16 -6.17
C GLU A 37 -14.81 -26.11 -7.59
N GLU A 38 -16.04 -25.60 -7.76
CA GLU A 38 -16.65 -25.40 -9.08
C GLU A 38 -15.74 -24.52 -9.97
N LEU A 39 -15.22 -23.43 -9.41
CA LEU A 39 -14.43 -22.45 -10.13
C LEU A 39 -12.99 -22.88 -10.41
N PHE A 40 -12.32 -23.62 -9.52
CA PHE A 40 -10.87 -23.88 -9.64
C PHE A 40 -10.53 -25.36 -9.90
N SER A 41 -11.51 -26.17 -10.27
CA SER A 41 -11.34 -27.53 -10.79
C SER A 41 -10.54 -27.58 -12.11
N LYS A 42 -9.98 -28.75 -12.44
CA LYS A 42 -9.20 -28.93 -13.68
C LYS A 42 -10.15 -29.26 -14.84
N THR A 43 -10.14 -28.47 -15.91
CA THR A 43 -10.82 -28.78 -17.19
C THR A 43 -9.88 -28.60 -18.39
N ALA A 44 -10.17 -29.34 -19.46
CA ALA A 44 -9.33 -29.49 -20.65
C ALA A 44 -9.14 -28.17 -21.44
N VAL A 45 -7.94 -28.04 -22.01
CA VAL A 45 -7.36 -26.81 -22.59
C VAL A 45 -8.06 -26.37 -23.88
N LYS A 46 -8.34 -25.07 -24.01
CA LYS A 46 -8.59 -24.39 -25.30
C LYS A 46 -7.51 -23.33 -25.54
N GLU A 47 -6.85 -23.41 -26.69
CA GLU A 47 -5.82 -22.47 -27.15
C GLU A 47 -6.39 -21.13 -27.62
N ARG A 48 -5.70 -20.01 -27.33
CA ARG A 48 -5.78 -18.76 -28.10
C ARG A 48 -4.43 -18.03 -28.18
N LYS A 49 -4.24 -17.39 -29.35
CA LYS A 49 -3.01 -16.85 -29.94
C LYS A 49 -2.63 -15.43 -29.44
N LYS A 50 -1.36 -15.08 -29.66
CA LYS A 50 -0.69 -13.78 -29.36
C LYS A 50 -0.90 -12.73 -30.48
N PRO A 51 -0.76 -11.43 -30.18
CA PRO A 51 -0.25 -10.45 -31.13
C PRO A 51 1.13 -9.89 -30.76
N ILE A 52 1.78 -9.34 -31.78
CA ILE A 52 3.14 -8.80 -31.87
C ILE A 52 3.16 -7.27 -31.68
N SER A 53 4.32 -6.77 -31.29
CA SER A 53 4.75 -5.41 -31.00
C SER A 53 4.71 -4.43 -32.19
N ASP A 54 4.73 -3.12 -31.92
CA ASP A 54 5.89 -2.24 -32.21
C ASP A 54 5.60 -0.72 -32.14
N THR A 55 6.56 -0.04 -31.52
CA THR A 55 7.23 1.22 -31.91
C THR A 55 6.53 2.59 -31.84
N ILE A 56 7.23 3.45 -31.09
CA ILE A 56 7.10 4.90 -30.86
C ILE A 56 7.38 5.72 -32.13
N THR A 57 6.62 6.79 -32.36
CA THR A 57 7.05 7.92 -33.22
C THR A 57 6.79 9.27 -32.55
N LYS A 58 7.79 10.15 -32.58
CA LYS A 58 7.80 11.52 -32.05
C LYS A 58 7.59 12.54 -33.17
N THR A 59 6.95 13.68 -32.87
CA THR A 59 6.86 14.87 -33.75
C THR A 59 7.43 16.13 -33.06
N LYS A 60 7.97 17.06 -33.88
CA LYS A 60 8.85 18.19 -33.51
C LYS A 60 8.09 19.51 -33.26
N THR A 61 8.65 20.39 -32.43
CA THR A 61 8.20 21.77 -32.13
C THR A 61 9.14 22.87 -32.67
N LYS A 62 8.61 24.10 -32.76
CA LYS A 62 9.15 25.34 -33.36
C LYS A 62 10.16 26.12 -32.48
N GLN A 63 10.92 27.03 -33.11
CA GLN A 63 12.04 27.82 -32.55
C GLN A 63 11.65 29.17 -31.91
N VAL A 64 12.39 29.59 -30.87
CA VAL A 64 12.53 30.97 -30.35
C VAL A 64 13.97 31.21 -29.85
N VAL A 65 14.44 32.46 -29.92
CA VAL A 65 15.83 32.96 -29.76
C VAL A 65 16.30 33.01 -28.29
N LYS A 66 17.60 32.74 -28.02
CA LYS A 66 18.22 32.64 -26.67
C LYS A 66 19.39 33.62 -26.46
N LEU A 67 19.47 34.22 -25.27
CA LEU A 67 20.51 35.18 -24.82
C LEU A 67 21.52 34.59 -23.79
N LEU A 68 21.35 33.33 -23.38
CA LEU A 68 22.23 32.62 -22.41
C LEU A 68 22.85 31.37 -23.06
N SER A 69 24.08 31.01 -22.67
CA SER A 69 24.77 29.82 -23.22
C SER A 69 23.98 28.53 -23.01
N ASN A 70 23.95 27.67 -24.04
CA ASN A 70 23.10 26.47 -24.08
C ASN A 70 23.28 25.55 -22.87
N LYS A 71 24.52 25.32 -22.42
CA LYS A 71 24.80 24.38 -21.32
C LYS A 71 24.24 24.85 -19.98
N ARG A 72 24.31 26.17 -19.70
CA ARG A 72 23.78 26.77 -18.46
C ARG A 72 22.26 26.89 -18.48
N SER A 73 21.70 27.27 -19.64
CA SER A 73 20.24 27.34 -19.83
C SER A 73 19.57 25.97 -19.74
N GLN A 74 20.19 24.91 -20.25
CA GLN A 74 19.64 23.54 -20.16
C GLN A 74 19.58 23.04 -18.71
N ALA A 75 20.65 23.26 -17.93
CA ALA A 75 20.72 22.81 -16.54
C ALA A 75 19.67 23.50 -15.65
N VAL A 76 19.54 24.83 -15.78
CA VAL A 76 18.53 25.61 -15.04
C VAL A 76 17.11 25.28 -15.51
N GLY A 77 16.90 25.07 -16.81
CA GLY A 77 15.59 24.74 -17.37
C GLY A 77 15.07 23.35 -16.99
N ILE A 78 15.94 22.34 -16.94
CA ILE A 78 15.60 20.98 -16.47
C ILE A 78 15.21 21.03 -14.98
N LEU A 79 15.95 21.77 -14.18
CA LEU A 79 15.69 21.91 -12.74
C LEU A 79 14.37 22.64 -12.48
N MET A 80 14.09 23.72 -13.20
CA MET A 80 12.86 24.50 -13.05
C MET A 80 11.60 23.75 -13.54
N SER A 81 11.70 22.99 -14.65
CA SER A 81 10.52 22.27 -15.17
C SER A 81 10.18 21.01 -14.38
N SER A 82 11.13 20.47 -13.63
CA SER A 82 10.93 19.26 -12.81
C SER A 82 10.33 19.59 -11.44
N LEU A 83 10.52 20.81 -10.92
CA LEU A 83 10.15 21.16 -9.56
C LEU A 83 8.79 21.87 -9.41
N HIS A 84 8.23 22.53 -10.44
CA HIS A 84 6.96 23.29 -10.32
C HIS A 84 6.89 24.27 -9.12
N LEU A 85 8.00 24.95 -8.78
CA LEU A 85 8.10 25.90 -7.66
C LEU A 85 8.52 27.30 -8.14
N ASP A 86 7.98 28.36 -7.54
CA ASP A 86 8.43 29.75 -7.77
C ASP A 86 9.75 30.03 -7.02
N MET A 87 10.56 30.99 -7.47
CA MET A 87 11.86 31.32 -6.86
C MET A 87 11.71 31.77 -5.39
N ARG A 88 10.55 32.34 -5.06
CA ARG A 88 10.17 32.70 -3.69
C ARG A 88 9.88 31.48 -2.82
N ASP A 89 9.35 30.41 -3.41
CA ASP A 89 9.10 29.15 -2.72
C ASP A 89 10.41 28.37 -2.48
N ILE A 90 11.38 28.48 -3.39
CA ILE A 90 12.74 27.94 -3.20
C ILE A 90 13.45 28.69 -2.05
N GLN A 91 13.33 30.02 -1.99
CA GLN A 91 13.87 30.80 -0.90
C GLN A 91 13.19 30.45 0.44
N HIS A 92 11.88 30.20 0.43
CA HIS A 92 11.11 29.75 1.60
C HIS A 92 11.48 28.32 2.04
N ALA A 93 11.65 27.39 1.10
CA ALA A 93 12.04 26.00 1.38
C ALA A 93 13.46 25.88 1.93
N VAL A 94 14.39 26.70 1.43
CA VAL A 94 15.78 26.78 1.95
C VAL A 94 15.83 27.45 3.32
N VAL A 95 14.92 28.39 3.61
CA VAL A 95 14.85 29.08 4.92
C VAL A 95 14.14 28.24 5.98
N ASN A 96 13.20 27.37 5.59
CA ASN A 96 12.39 26.58 6.54
C ASN A 96 12.77 25.10 6.63
N LEU A 97 13.81 24.63 5.92
CA LEU A 97 14.27 23.24 5.94
C LEU A 97 13.12 22.22 5.79
N ASP A 98 12.27 22.43 4.78
CA ASP A 98 11.15 21.53 4.48
C ASP A 98 11.71 20.21 3.89
N ASN A 99 11.74 19.18 4.73
CA ASN A 99 12.24 17.83 4.45
C ASN A 99 11.10 16.84 4.21
N SER A 100 10.00 17.22 3.56
CA SER A 100 8.90 16.29 3.21
C SER A 100 9.30 15.28 2.11
N VAL A 101 10.19 14.37 2.48
CA VAL A 101 10.54 13.12 1.80
C VAL A 101 10.48 12.05 2.88
N VAL A 102 9.41 11.25 2.87
CA VAL A 102 9.16 10.03 3.66
C VAL A 102 10.04 9.92 4.91
N ASP A 103 9.52 10.41 6.02
CA ASP A 103 10.21 10.34 7.29
C ASP A 103 10.35 8.89 7.78
N LEU A 104 11.36 8.70 8.63
CA LEU A 104 11.60 7.44 9.32
C LEU A 104 10.38 6.99 10.16
N GLU A 105 9.55 7.95 10.56
CA GLU A 105 8.29 7.77 11.27
C GLU A 105 7.25 7.05 10.41
N THR A 106 7.14 7.38 9.12
CA THR A 106 6.27 6.68 8.16
C THR A 106 6.72 5.23 7.97
N LEU A 107 8.04 4.97 7.92
CA LEU A 107 8.56 3.61 7.90
C LEU A 107 8.20 2.85 9.19
N GLN A 108 8.38 3.47 10.36
CA GLN A 108 8.01 2.87 11.64
C GLN A 108 6.51 2.55 11.71
N ALA A 109 5.65 3.48 11.29
CA ALA A 109 4.20 3.26 11.22
C ALA A 109 3.85 2.09 10.29
N LEU A 110 4.51 1.98 9.13
CA LEU A 110 4.31 0.89 8.18
C LEU A 110 4.67 -0.48 8.80
N TYR A 111 5.74 -0.54 9.61
CA TYR A 111 6.17 -1.75 10.33
C TYR A 111 5.21 -2.15 11.45
N GLU A 112 4.96 -1.23 12.38
CA GLU A 112 4.32 -1.54 13.66
C GLU A 112 2.80 -1.55 13.58
N ASN A 113 2.20 -0.59 12.87
CA ASN A 113 0.76 -0.41 12.89
C ASN A 113 0.06 -1.20 11.77
N THR A 114 0.73 -1.42 10.64
CA THR A 114 0.05 -1.95 9.45
C THR A 114 0.48 -3.38 9.11
N LEU A 115 1.78 -3.66 8.94
CA LEU A 115 2.24 -4.98 8.51
C LEU A 115 2.24 -6.03 9.64
N LYS A 116 2.75 -5.70 10.83
CA LYS A 116 2.86 -6.65 11.93
C LYS A 116 1.54 -6.87 12.68
N ASN A 117 0.72 -5.82 12.80
CA ASN A 117 -0.47 -5.80 13.67
C ASN A 117 -1.79 -5.50 12.93
N GLY A 118 -1.77 -5.29 11.61
CA GLY A 118 -2.99 -5.04 10.85
C GLY A 118 -3.87 -6.30 10.75
N SER A 119 -5.06 -6.26 11.34
CA SER A 119 -6.03 -7.37 11.31
C SER A 119 -6.40 -7.76 9.87
N GLY A 120 -6.56 -6.77 8.98
CA GLY A 120 -6.83 -6.99 7.56
C GLY A 120 -5.72 -7.77 6.86
N VAL A 121 -4.45 -7.47 7.16
CA VAL A 121 -3.30 -8.22 6.62
C VAL A 121 -3.35 -9.68 7.09
N MET A 122 -3.60 -9.91 8.37
CA MET A 122 -3.69 -11.27 8.93
C MET A 122 -4.84 -12.07 8.31
N GLN A 123 -6.03 -11.46 8.17
CA GLN A 123 -7.19 -12.07 7.55
C GLN A 123 -6.94 -12.41 6.08
N VAL A 124 -6.35 -11.51 5.31
CA VAL A 124 -6.02 -11.73 3.89
C VAL A 124 -4.98 -12.85 3.74
N LEU A 125 -3.93 -12.86 4.55
CA LEU A 125 -2.94 -13.94 4.53
C LEU A 125 -3.54 -15.29 4.96
N GLY A 126 -4.45 -15.29 5.94
CA GLY A 126 -5.23 -16.47 6.35
C GLY A 126 -6.08 -17.04 5.22
N LEU A 127 -6.75 -16.19 4.43
CA LEU A 127 -7.49 -16.63 3.23
C LEU A 127 -6.54 -17.24 2.19
N VAL A 128 -5.41 -16.60 1.92
CA VAL A 128 -4.41 -17.14 0.97
C VAL A 128 -3.91 -18.50 1.44
N LEU A 129 -3.65 -18.66 2.75
CA LEU A 129 -3.23 -19.93 3.36
C LEU A 129 -4.31 -21.01 3.17
N ALA A 130 -5.56 -20.70 3.54
CA ALA A 130 -6.68 -21.65 3.45
C ALA A 130 -6.98 -22.10 2.02
N PHE A 131 -7.07 -21.17 1.06
CA PHE A 131 -7.26 -21.54 -0.34
C PHE A 131 -6.04 -22.27 -0.91
N GLY A 132 -4.82 -21.85 -0.54
CA GLY A 132 -3.60 -22.52 -0.99
C GLY A 132 -3.47 -23.95 -0.48
N ASN A 133 -3.81 -24.20 0.80
CA ASN A 133 -3.83 -25.53 1.40
C ASN A 133 -4.89 -26.43 0.74
N TYR A 134 -6.08 -25.90 0.46
CA TYR A 134 -7.12 -26.62 -0.26
C TYR A 134 -6.68 -26.97 -1.70
N MET A 135 -6.14 -25.99 -2.44
CA MET A 135 -5.66 -26.19 -3.82
C MET A 135 -4.52 -27.20 -3.91
N ASN A 136 -3.67 -27.24 -2.88
CA ASN A 136 -2.51 -28.14 -2.79
C ASN A 136 -2.81 -29.43 -2.01
N GLY A 137 -4.08 -29.73 -1.73
CA GLY A 137 -4.51 -30.96 -1.07
C GLY A 137 -3.89 -32.20 -1.73
N GLY A 138 -3.31 -33.09 -0.92
CA GLY A 138 -2.62 -34.30 -1.39
C GLY A 138 -1.19 -34.08 -1.94
N ASN A 139 -0.71 -32.84 -2.06
CA ASN A 139 0.68 -32.57 -2.47
C ASN A 139 1.63 -32.55 -1.25
N ARG A 140 2.54 -33.53 -1.15
CA ARG A 140 3.46 -33.67 0.00
C ARG A 140 4.44 -32.51 0.20
N THR A 141 4.76 -31.73 -0.84
CA THR A 141 5.75 -30.64 -0.74
C THR A 141 5.11 -29.27 -0.60
N ARG A 142 3.82 -29.13 -0.93
CA ARG A 142 3.11 -27.84 -0.98
C ARG A 142 1.86 -27.78 -0.12
N GLY A 143 1.14 -28.88 0.07
CA GLY A 143 -0.04 -28.89 0.93
C GLY A 143 0.31 -28.98 2.41
N GLN A 144 -0.69 -28.75 3.26
CA GLN A 144 -0.56 -28.81 4.73
C GLN A 144 0.59 -27.92 5.20
N ALA A 145 0.55 -26.68 4.73
CA ALA A 145 1.50 -25.64 5.05
C ALA A 145 1.04 -24.90 6.30
N ASP A 146 1.98 -24.57 7.20
CA ASP A 146 1.73 -23.66 8.32
C ASP A 146 1.85 -22.19 7.86
N GLY A 147 2.47 -21.96 6.70
CA GLY A 147 2.66 -20.65 6.09
C GLY A 147 3.24 -20.75 4.69
N PHE A 148 3.42 -19.61 4.02
CA PHE A 148 3.93 -19.58 2.65
C PHE A 148 4.94 -18.45 2.40
N GLY A 149 5.82 -18.65 1.43
CA GLY A 149 6.72 -17.58 0.95
C GLY A 149 5.94 -16.45 0.28
N LEU A 150 6.24 -15.21 0.64
CA LEU A 150 5.52 -14.03 0.14
C LEU A 150 5.60 -13.83 -1.39
N ASP A 151 6.54 -14.50 -2.06
CA ASP A 151 6.74 -14.44 -3.50
C ASP A 151 5.52 -14.94 -4.31
N ILE A 152 4.58 -15.64 -3.68
CA ILE A 152 3.32 -16.06 -4.31
C ILE A 152 2.31 -14.91 -4.43
N LEU A 153 2.36 -13.89 -3.56
CA LEU A 153 1.31 -12.88 -3.44
C LEU A 153 1.03 -12.16 -4.77
N PRO A 154 2.04 -11.61 -5.50
CA PRO A 154 1.79 -10.94 -6.77
C PRO A 154 1.30 -11.88 -7.88
N LYS A 155 1.55 -13.19 -7.75
CA LYS A 155 1.19 -14.22 -8.74
C LYS A 155 -0.26 -14.68 -8.62
N LEU A 156 -0.95 -14.35 -7.52
CA LEU A 156 -2.35 -14.76 -7.28
C LEU A 156 -3.31 -14.22 -8.37
N LYS A 157 -2.98 -13.09 -9.00
CA LYS A 157 -3.76 -12.54 -10.12
C LYS A 157 -3.72 -13.39 -11.38
N ASP A 158 -2.68 -14.20 -11.54
CA ASP A 158 -2.45 -15.04 -12.72
C ASP A 158 -3.07 -16.43 -12.59
N VAL A 159 -3.39 -16.85 -11.36
CA VAL A 159 -4.08 -18.12 -11.10
C VAL A 159 -5.56 -17.94 -11.46
N LYS A 160 -5.97 -18.40 -12.64
CA LYS A 160 -7.36 -18.27 -13.12
C LYS A 160 -8.23 -19.47 -12.78
N SER A 161 -9.52 -19.19 -12.59
CA SER A 161 -10.59 -20.18 -12.59
C SER A 161 -10.56 -21.05 -13.87
N SER A 162 -11.28 -22.16 -13.84
CA SER A 162 -11.41 -23.14 -14.93
C SER A 162 -12.00 -22.50 -16.19
N ASP A 163 -12.96 -21.60 -16.01
CA ASP A 163 -13.67 -20.84 -17.05
C ASP A 163 -13.00 -19.50 -17.43
N ASN A 164 -11.89 -19.14 -16.76
CA ASN A 164 -11.21 -17.84 -16.86
C ASN A 164 -12.07 -16.60 -16.52
N SER A 165 -13.20 -16.77 -15.81
CA SER A 165 -14.05 -15.65 -15.40
C SER A 165 -13.42 -14.78 -14.30
N ARG A 166 -12.61 -15.39 -13.42
CA ARG A 166 -11.96 -14.70 -12.29
C ARG A 166 -10.57 -15.25 -11.98
N SER A 167 -9.72 -14.42 -11.38
CA SER A 167 -8.47 -14.87 -10.76
C SER A 167 -8.69 -15.29 -9.31
N LEU A 168 -7.74 -16.05 -8.75
CA LEU A 168 -7.69 -16.38 -7.33
C LEU A 168 -7.62 -15.10 -6.49
N LEU A 169 -6.84 -14.10 -6.91
CA LEU A 169 -6.82 -12.79 -6.24
C LEU A 169 -8.20 -12.13 -6.23
N SER A 170 -8.88 -12.07 -7.37
CA SER A 170 -10.23 -11.50 -7.47
C SER A 170 -11.23 -12.26 -6.59
N TYR A 171 -11.10 -13.59 -6.51
CA TYR A 171 -11.93 -14.41 -5.63
C TYR A 171 -11.67 -14.12 -4.16
N ILE A 172 -10.40 -14.06 -3.73
CA ILE A 172 -10.01 -13.76 -2.36
C ILE A 172 -10.53 -12.39 -1.92
N VAL A 173 -10.44 -11.38 -2.78
CA VAL A 173 -10.96 -10.04 -2.51
C VAL A 173 -12.48 -10.06 -2.31
N SER A 174 -13.20 -10.76 -3.19
CA SER A 174 -14.66 -10.92 -3.08
C SER A 174 -15.04 -11.66 -1.81
N TYR A 175 -14.34 -12.75 -1.50
CA TYR A 175 -14.56 -13.52 -0.27
C TYR A 175 -14.29 -12.68 0.97
N TYR A 176 -13.19 -11.93 1.02
CA TYR A 176 -12.86 -11.02 2.12
C TYR A 176 -14.01 -10.02 2.36
N LEU A 177 -14.43 -9.30 1.32
CA LEU A 177 -15.47 -8.28 1.45
C LEU A 177 -16.81 -8.87 1.88
N ARG A 178 -17.18 -10.04 1.36
CA ARG A 178 -18.49 -10.64 1.64
C ARG A 178 -18.57 -11.34 2.99
N ASN A 179 -17.44 -11.73 3.57
CA ASN A 179 -17.41 -12.54 4.80
C ASN A 179 -16.75 -11.86 6.00
N PHE A 180 -15.79 -10.96 5.78
CA PHE A 180 -14.99 -10.35 6.86
C PHE A 180 -15.20 -8.85 7.01
N ASP A 181 -15.77 -8.16 6.02
CA ASP A 181 -15.97 -6.71 6.04
C ASP A 181 -17.47 -6.36 6.15
N GLU A 182 -17.92 -6.00 7.34
CA GLU A 182 -19.31 -5.61 7.61
C GLU A 182 -19.74 -4.34 6.86
N ASP A 183 -18.77 -3.53 6.45
CA ASP A 183 -18.95 -2.27 5.74
C ASP A 183 -18.75 -2.39 4.23
N ALA A 184 -18.61 -3.62 3.71
CA ALA A 184 -18.50 -3.86 2.27
C ALA A 184 -19.66 -3.21 1.48
N GLY A 185 -19.27 -2.40 0.50
CA GLY A 185 -20.15 -1.58 -0.34
C GLY A 185 -20.63 -0.29 0.31
N LYS A 186 -20.11 0.11 1.48
CA LYS A 186 -20.41 1.39 2.16
C LYS A 186 -19.21 2.35 2.08
N GLU A 187 -19.45 3.64 2.34
CA GLU A 187 -18.38 4.65 2.38
C GLU A 187 -17.39 4.43 3.53
N GLN A 188 -17.80 3.72 4.58
CA GLN A 188 -16.99 3.40 5.76
C GLN A 188 -16.04 2.22 5.53
N CYS A 189 -16.12 1.53 4.39
CA CYS A 189 -15.27 0.38 4.08
C CYS A 189 -13.79 0.80 4.03
N ILE A 190 -12.97 0.17 4.87
CA ILE A 190 -11.54 0.47 5.01
C ILE A 190 -10.74 -0.54 4.19
N PHE A 191 -9.76 -0.05 3.43
CA PHE A 191 -8.85 -0.90 2.68
C PHE A 191 -7.97 -1.73 3.65
N PRO A 192 -7.92 -3.07 3.54
CA PRO A 192 -7.36 -3.93 4.58
C PRO A 192 -5.84 -4.12 4.55
N LEU A 193 -5.16 -3.56 3.54
CA LEU A 193 -3.72 -3.70 3.34
C LEU A 193 -3.04 -2.32 3.42
N PRO A 194 -1.70 -2.24 3.62
CA PRO A 194 -1.00 -0.97 3.58
C PRO A 194 -1.16 -0.27 2.24
N ASP A 195 -1.17 1.07 2.24
CA ASP A 195 -1.38 1.82 1.01
C ASP A 195 -0.26 1.50 -0.01
N PRO A 196 -0.62 1.22 -1.28
CA PRO A 196 0.37 0.93 -2.31
C PRO A 196 1.41 2.05 -2.50
N GLN A 197 1.05 3.31 -2.28
CA GLN A 197 1.96 4.44 -2.44
C GLN A 197 3.07 4.42 -1.38
N ASP A 198 2.71 4.16 -0.11
CA ASP A 198 3.66 4.08 1.00
C ASP A 198 4.61 2.90 0.80
N LEU A 199 4.07 1.75 0.37
CA LEU A 199 4.85 0.56 0.03
C LEU A 199 5.81 0.83 -1.15
N PHE A 200 5.35 1.54 -2.17
CA PHE A 200 6.19 1.92 -3.29
C PHE A 200 7.33 2.83 -2.83
N GLN A 201 7.04 3.85 -2.03
CA GLN A 201 8.06 4.74 -1.48
C GLN A 201 9.09 3.99 -0.64
N ALA A 202 8.63 3.14 0.29
CA ALA A 202 9.49 2.29 1.10
C ALA A 202 10.38 1.36 0.25
N SER A 203 9.87 0.88 -0.90
CA SER A 203 10.65 0.05 -1.84
C SER A 203 11.76 0.81 -2.58
N GLN A 204 11.71 2.15 -2.63
CA GLN A 204 12.74 2.97 -3.26
C GLN A 204 13.88 3.34 -2.28
N MET A 205 13.69 3.09 -0.98
CA MET A 205 14.64 3.46 0.05
C MET A 205 15.87 2.55 0.09
N LYS A 206 17.02 3.14 0.45
CA LYS A 206 18.29 2.42 0.64
C LYS A 206 18.98 2.95 1.90
N PHE A 207 19.13 2.08 2.89
CA PHE A 207 19.78 2.45 4.16
C PHE A 207 21.21 2.95 3.96
N GLU A 208 21.93 2.44 2.94
CA GLU A 208 23.29 2.84 2.63
C GLU A 208 23.42 4.30 2.21
N ASP A 209 22.42 4.83 1.50
CA ASP A 209 22.37 6.22 1.05
C ASP A 209 22.18 7.14 2.26
N PHE A 210 21.21 6.84 3.14
CA PHE A 210 21.00 7.59 4.38
C PHE A 210 22.23 7.56 5.30
N GLN A 211 22.87 6.40 5.45
CA GLN A 211 24.11 6.29 6.23
C GLN A 211 25.23 7.14 5.64
N LYS A 212 25.33 7.23 4.31
CA LYS A 212 26.34 8.06 3.64
C LYS A 212 26.05 9.54 3.86
N ASP A 213 24.79 9.94 3.78
CA ASP A 213 24.38 11.33 3.98
C ASP A 213 24.57 11.78 5.45
N LEU A 214 24.24 10.93 6.43
CA LEU A 214 24.53 11.21 7.85
C LEU A 214 26.04 11.31 8.11
N ARG A 215 26.86 10.43 7.54
CA ARG A 215 28.33 10.53 7.64
C ARG A 215 28.85 11.83 7.04
N LYS A 216 28.27 12.28 5.93
CA LYS A 216 28.62 13.56 5.30
C LYS A 216 28.21 14.72 6.20
N MET A 217 26.98 14.72 6.72
CA MET A 217 26.48 15.75 7.63
C MET A 217 27.36 15.86 8.88
N LYS A 218 27.75 14.73 9.48
CA LYS A 218 28.68 14.68 10.62
C LYS A 218 30.04 15.28 10.30
N LYS A 219 30.56 15.04 9.09
CA LYS A 219 31.82 15.64 8.63
C LYS A 219 31.67 17.15 8.45
N ASP A 220 30.60 17.60 7.79
CA ASP A 220 30.36 19.01 7.52
C ASP A 220 30.14 19.80 8.84
N LEU A 221 29.48 19.19 9.85
CA LEU A 221 29.34 19.75 11.19
C LEU A 221 30.70 19.91 11.90
N ARG A 222 31.61 18.94 11.78
CA ARG A 222 32.99 19.06 12.33
C ARG A 222 33.78 20.18 11.65
N VAL A 223 33.59 20.37 10.34
CA VAL A 223 34.20 21.49 9.61
C VAL A 223 33.64 22.81 10.14
N CYS A 224 32.31 22.92 10.29
CA CYS A 224 31.66 24.10 10.86
C CYS A 224 32.20 24.44 12.25
N GLU A 225 32.33 23.44 13.13
CA GLU A 225 32.91 23.61 14.46
C GLU A 225 34.37 24.12 14.40
N THR A 226 35.17 23.58 13.48
CA THR A 226 36.56 24.02 13.29
C THR A 226 36.64 25.46 12.80
N GLU A 227 35.78 25.86 11.85
CA GLU A 227 35.74 27.23 11.35
C GLU A 227 35.23 28.21 12.41
N ALA A 228 34.21 27.83 13.20
CA ALA A 228 33.73 28.62 14.32
C ALA A 228 34.83 28.84 15.37
N ALA A 229 35.60 27.79 15.70
CA ALA A 229 36.73 27.89 16.62
C ALA A 229 37.81 28.87 16.13
N LYS A 230 38.07 28.94 14.82
CA LYS A 230 39.00 29.94 14.26
C LYS A 230 38.48 31.37 14.45
N VAL A 231 37.18 31.60 14.27
CA VAL A 231 36.58 32.92 14.53
C VAL A 231 36.79 33.32 15.98
N TYR A 232 36.60 32.38 16.92
CA TYR A 232 36.81 32.66 18.35
C TYR A 232 38.25 33.03 18.68
N GLN A 233 39.22 32.42 18.00
CA GLN A 233 40.65 32.65 18.23
C GLN A 233 41.18 33.93 17.58
N LEU A 234 40.61 34.33 16.44
CA LEU A 234 41.13 35.43 15.63
C LEU A 234 40.42 36.77 15.88
N SER A 235 39.21 36.74 16.46
CA SER A 235 38.43 37.95 16.76
C SER A 235 38.78 38.54 18.12
N LEU A 236 38.77 39.87 18.22
CA LEU A 236 38.86 40.60 19.49
C LEU A 236 37.61 40.35 20.35
N GLU A 237 37.78 40.37 21.67
CA GLU A 237 36.72 40.01 22.63
C GLU A 237 35.46 40.86 22.49
N GLU A 238 35.62 42.15 22.19
CA GLU A 238 34.52 43.10 21.94
C GLU A 238 33.72 42.83 20.65
N HIS A 239 34.22 41.96 19.75
CA HIS A 239 33.60 41.63 18.46
C HIS A 239 33.14 40.17 18.36
N LEU A 240 33.28 39.38 19.43
CA LEU A 240 32.89 37.95 19.42
C LEU A 240 31.38 37.74 19.39
N GLN A 241 30.63 38.65 20.00
CA GLN A 241 29.18 38.52 20.16
C GLN A 241 28.41 39.28 19.08
N PRO A 242 27.25 38.77 18.65
CA PRO A 242 26.52 37.59 19.16
C PRO A 242 26.91 36.25 18.50
N PHE A 243 27.92 36.27 17.61
CA PHE A 243 28.28 35.12 16.79
C PHE A 243 28.66 33.91 17.63
N LYS A 244 29.48 34.10 18.66
CA LYS A 244 29.95 33.02 19.53
C LYS A 244 28.78 32.29 20.19
N ASP A 245 27.91 33.00 20.88
CA ASP A 245 26.79 32.39 21.61
C ASP A 245 25.83 31.65 20.66
N SER A 246 25.52 32.29 19.52
CA SER A 246 24.62 31.71 18.51
C SER A 246 25.21 30.44 17.90
N MET A 247 26.50 30.46 17.61
CA MET A 247 27.19 29.34 16.96
C MET A 247 27.45 28.19 17.94
N GLU A 248 27.76 28.47 19.20
CA GLU A 248 27.89 27.46 20.25
C GLU A 248 26.55 26.75 20.49
N GLN A 249 25.44 27.50 20.57
CA GLN A 249 24.10 26.93 20.70
C GLN A 249 23.75 26.05 19.48
N PHE A 250 23.98 26.57 18.26
CA PHE A 250 23.73 25.83 17.03
C PHE A 250 24.55 24.52 16.96
N ILE A 251 25.86 24.58 17.18
CA ILE A 251 26.75 23.41 17.11
C ILE A 251 26.35 22.39 18.19
N SER A 252 26.03 22.83 19.40
CA SER A 252 25.58 21.96 20.47
C SER A 252 24.30 21.22 20.08
N GLN A 253 23.29 21.94 19.59
CA GLN A 253 22.03 21.32 19.18
C GLN A 253 22.21 20.40 17.97
N ALA A 254 22.95 20.85 16.95
CA ALA A 254 23.19 20.08 15.75
C ALA A 254 23.94 18.76 16.02
N LYS A 255 24.83 18.70 17.02
CA LYS A 255 25.49 17.45 17.43
C LYS A 255 24.50 16.46 18.05
N ILE A 256 23.62 16.96 18.92
CA ILE A 256 22.58 16.13 19.55
C ILE A 256 21.64 15.58 18.47
N ASP A 257 21.17 16.43 17.57
CA ASP A 257 20.27 16.02 16.48
C ASP A 257 20.96 15.01 15.54
N GLN A 258 22.23 15.24 15.21
CA GLN A 258 23.02 14.33 14.38
C GLN A 258 23.18 12.94 15.01
N GLU A 259 23.43 12.86 16.31
CA GLU A 259 23.54 11.60 17.05
C GLU A 259 22.18 10.89 17.15
N ASN A 260 21.11 11.64 17.43
CA ASN A 260 19.75 11.11 17.47
C ASN A 260 19.34 10.52 16.12
N GLU A 261 19.66 11.19 15.01
CA GLU A 261 19.31 10.72 13.66
C GLU A 261 20.10 9.45 13.27
N GLU A 262 21.39 9.36 13.65
CA GLU A 262 22.19 8.13 13.48
C GLU A 262 21.61 6.95 14.27
N LYS A 263 21.18 7.20 15.51
CA LYS A 263 20.54 6.19 16.35
C LYS A 263 19.20 5.75 15.74
N SER A 264 18.37 6.71 15.35
CA SER A 264 17.06 6.46 14.75
C SER A 264 17.18 5.62 13.48
N LEU A 265 18.09 5.98 12.57
CA LEU A 265 18.35 5.19 11.35
C LEU A 265 18.79 3.75 11.67
N THR A 266 19.61 3.57 12.69
CA THR A 266 20.08 2.24 13.13
C THR A 266 18.91 1.39 13.67
N GLU A 267 18.05 1.99 14.48
CA GLU A 267 16.86 1.33 15.04
C GLU A 267 15.85 0.98 13.95
N ALA A 268 15.60 1.88 12.99
CA ALA A 268 14.73 1.62 11.85
C ALA A 268 15.26 0.49 10.95
N HIS A 269 16.57 0.46 10.69
CA HIS A 269 17.18 -0.63 9.91
C HIS A 269 17.02 -1.98 10.64
N LYS A 270 17.27 -2.00 11.96
CA LYS A 270 17.05 -3.19 12.78
C LYS A 270 15.58 -3.64 12.73
N SER A 271 14.63 -2.72 12.92
CA SER A 271 13.19 -3.02 12.87
C SER A 271 12.75 -3.56 11.51
N PHE A 272 13.31 -3.04 10.42
CA PHE A 272 13.11 -3.56 9.08
C PHE A 272 13.56 -5.03 8.96
N LEU A 273 14.78 -5.35 9.41
CA LEU A 273 15.31 -6.72 9.35
C LEU A 273 14.48 -7.69 10.20
N GLU A 274 14.05 -7.25 11.39
CA GLU A 274 13.14 -8.03 12.24
C GLU A 274 11.78 -8.24 11.56
N THR A 275 11.28 -7.25 10.82
CA THR A 275 10.04 -7.39 10.03
C THR A 275 10.22 -8.37 8.88
N ALA A 276 11.33 -8.30 8.15
CA ALA A 276 11.62 -9.27 7.09
C ALA A 276 11.71 -10.70 7.65
N ALA A 277 12.36 -10.88 8.81
CA ALA A 277 12.45 -12.15 9.51
C ALA A 277 11.08 -12.65 10.00
N TYR A 278 10.23 -11.76 10.53
CA TYR A 278 8.86 -12.06 10.97
C TYR A 278 8.01 -12.71 9.86
N PHE A 279 8.21 -12.28 8.61
CA PHE A 279 7.57 -12.84 7.42
C PHE A 279 8.35 -13.99 6.76
N CYS A 280 9.39 -14.52 7.42
CA CYS A 280 10.26 -15.57 6.91
C CYS A 280 10.97 -15.23 5.59
N MET A 281 11.15 -13.94 5.27
CA MET A 281 11.84 -13.53 4.06
C MET A 281 13.34 -13.70 4.21
N LYS A 282 13.97 -14.29 3.19
CA LYS A 282 15.42 -14.50 3.14
C LYS A 282 16.07 -13.55 2.12
N PRO A 283 17.33 -13.15 2.33
CA PRO A 283 18.09 -12.38 1.35
C PRO A 283 18.14 -13.12 0.00
N LYS A 284 18.16 -12.38 -1.11
CA LYS A 284 18.36 -13.00 -2.42
C LYS A 284 19.79 -13.52 -2.56
N MET A 285 20.01 -14.41 -3.52
CA MET A 285 21.34 -14.95 -3.79
C MET A 285 22.32 -13.81 -4.10
N GLY A 286 23.40 -13.71 -3.31
CA GLY A 286 24.41 -12.65 -3.45
C GLY A 286 24.17 -11.43 -2.56
N GLU A 287 23.02 -11.34 -1.88
CA GLU A 287 22.74 -10.30 -0.88
C GLU A 287 23.10 -10.80 0.53
N LYS A 288 23.63 -9.92 1.37
CA LYS A 288 23.93 -10.24 2.78
C LYS A 288 22.67 -10.20 3.65
N GLU A 289 21.81 -9.25 3.37
CA GLU A 289 20.59 -8.94 4.12
C GLU A 289 19.45 -8.71 3.12
N VAL A 290 18.21 -8.83 3.59
CA VAL A 290 17.04 -8.48 2.78
C VAL A 290 17.10 -6.98 2.50
N SER A 291 16.81 -6.55 1.28
CA SER A 291 16.73 -5.11 0.96
C SER A 291 15.29 -4.60 1.06
N PRO A 292 15.07 -3.32 1.44
CA PRO A 292 13.73 -2.71 1.41
C PRO A 292 13.03 -2.90 0.08
N HIS A 293 13.75 -2.68 -1.02
CA HIS A 293 13.24 -2.94 -2.37
C HIS A 293 12.68 -4.36 -2.52
N SER A 294 13.47 -5.39 -2.19
CA SER A 294 13.06 -6.78 -2.37
C SER A 294 11.83 -7.16 -1.55
N PHE A 295 11.66 -6.58 -0.36
CA PHE A 295 10.55 -6.87 0.55
C PHE A 295 9.30 -6.07 0.15
N PHE A 296 9.43 -4.75 0.05
CA PHE A 296 8.30 -3.87 -0.19
C PHE A 296 7.79 -3.91 -1.63
N SER A 297 8.60 -4.30 -2.62
CA SER A 297 8.09 -4.44 -4.00
C SER A 297 7.03 -5.54 -4.11
N ILE A 298 7.20 -6.64 -3.38
CA ILE A 298 6.23 -7.74 -3.32
C ILE A 298 4.91 -7.24 -2.76
N TRP A 299 4.97 -6.53 -1.63
CA TRP A 299 3.79 -5.95 -0.99
C TRP A 299 3.14 -4.85 -1.82
N HIS A 300 3.92 -3.98 -2.45
CA HIS A 300 3.43 -2.93 -3.34
C HIS A 300 2.64 -3.52 -4.51
N GLU A 301 3.22 -4.50 -5.22
CA GLU A 301 2.53 -5.17 -6.34
C GLU A 301 1.24 -5.84 -5.88
N PHE A 302 1.31 -6.63 -4.81
CA PHE A 302 0.14 -7.32 -4.26
C PHE A 302 -0.95 -6.36 -3.77
N SER A 303 -0.58 -5.35 -2.98
CA SER A 303 -1.51 -4.35 -2.44
C SER A 303 -2.14 -3.53 -3.55
N SER A 304 -1.38 -3.16 -4.58
CA SER A 304 -1.88 -2.43 -5.75
C SER A 304 -2.94 -3.26 -6.51
N ASP A 305 -2.61 -4.51 -6.86
CA ASP A 305 -3.56 -5.40 -7.54
C ASP A 305 -4.79 -5.68 -6.67
N PHE A 306 -4.61 -5.90 -5.35
CA PHE A 306 -5.71 -6.11 -4.41
C PHE A 306 -6.61 -4.88 -4.34
N LYS A 307 -6.06 -3.67 -4.25
CA LYS A 307 -6.81 -2.39 -4.20
C LYS A 307 -7.66 -2.19 -5.45
N ASP A 308 -7.15 -2.57 -6.62
CA ASP A 308 -7.90 -2.50 -7.88
C ASP A 308 -9.11 -3.45 -7.89
N PHE A 309 -8.94 -4.70 -7.45
CA PHE A 309 -10.06 -5.63 -7.32
C PHE A 309 -11.02 -5.22 -6.20
N TRP A 310 -10.51 -4.71 -5.08
CA TRP A 310 -11.29 -4.30 -3.92
C TRP A 310 -12.22 -3.13 -4.24
N LYS A 311 -11.73 -2.13 -5.00
CA LYS A 311 -12.56 -1.02 -5.50
C LYS A 311 -13.67 -1.52 -6.44
N LYS A 312 -13.35 -2.44 -7.34
CA LYS A 312 -14.31 -3.02 -8.29
C LYS A 312 -15.40 -3.81 -7.57
N GLU A 313 -15.01 -4.66 -6.63
CA GLU A 313 -15.94 -5.49 -5.88
C GLU A 313 -16.82 -4.67 -4.93
N ASN A 314 -16.26 -3.69 -4.21
CA ASN A 314 -17.07 -2.77 -3.40
C ASN A 314 -18.13 -2.05 -4.22
N LYS A 315 -17.78 -1.62 -5.44
CA LYS A 315 -18.74 -1.00 -6.37
C LYS A 315 -19.84 -1.99 -6.78
N LEU A 316 -19.51 -3.26 -7.01
CA LEU A 316 -20.49 -4.29 -7.32
C LEU A 316 -21.44 -4.56 -6.15
N ILE A 317 -20.90 -4.72 -4.94
CA ILE A 317 -21.68 -4.92 -3.71
C ILE A 317 -22.62 -3.72 -3.46
N LEU A 318 -22.14 -2.49 -3.65
CA LEU A 318 -22.99 -1.30 -3.55
C LEU A 318 -24.14 -1.34 -4.57
N GLN A 319 -23.87 -1.73 -5.83
CA GLN A 319 -24.90 -1.85 -6.86
C GLN A 319 -25.93 -2.95 -6.54
N GLU A 320 -25.51 -4.08 -5.98
CA GLU A 320 -26.39 -5.14 -5.50
C GLU A 320 -27.32 -4.62 -4.40
N ARG A 321 -26.77 -3.95 -3.38
CA ARG A 321 -27.54 -3.35 -2.27
C ARG A 321 -28.55 -2.31 -2.74
N VAL A 322 -28.18 -1.45 -3.70
CA VAL A 322 -29.09 -0.46 -4.27
C VAL A 322 -30.27 -1.13 -4.98
N LYS A 323 -30.01 -2.16 -5.80
CA LYS A 323 -31.07 -2.91 -6.49
C LYS A 323 -32.02 -3.60 -5.51
N GLU A 324 -31.49 -4.20 -4.45
CA GLU A 324 -32.31 -4.81 -3.41
C GLU A 324 -33.20 -3.78 -2.70
N ALA A 325 -32.65 -2.60 -2.35
CA ALA A 325 -33.41 -1.53 -1.74
C ALA A 325 -34.50 -0.96 -2.65
N GLU A 326 -34.22 -0.83 -3.96
CA GLU A 326 -35.20 -0.41 -4.97
C GLU A 326 -36.35 -1.41 -5.10
N GLU A 327 -36.04 -2.72 -5.10
CA GLU A 327 -37.04 -3.78 -5.19
C GLU A 327 -37.91 -3.83 -3.94
N VAL A 328 -37.33 -3.69 -2.75
CA VAL A 328 -38.08 -3.56 -1.49
C VAL A 328 -39.01 -2.35 -1.52
N CYS A 329 -38.54 -1.20 -2.01
CA CYS A 329 -39.37 -0.01 -2.18
C CYS A 329 -40.53 -0.24 -3.16
N ARG A 330 -40.28 -0.95 -4.27
CA ARG A 330 -41.28 -1.29 -5.28
C ARG A 330 -42.37 -2.19 -4.71
N GLN A 331 -41.98 -3.22 -3.97
CA GLN A 331 -42.92 -4.14 -3.32
C GLN A 331 -43.78 -3.45 -2.26
N LYS A 332 -43.20 -2.53 -1.47
CA LYS A 332 -43.96 -1.71 -0.51
C LYS A 332 -44.98 -0.80 -1.20
N LYS A 333 -44.61 -0.17 -2.32
CA LYS A 333 -45.53 0.65 -3.13
C LYS A 333 -46.67 -0.18 -3.74
N GLY A 334 -46.39 -1.40 -4.23
CA GLY A 334 -47.41 -2.30 -4.77
C GLY A 334 -48.42 -2.80 -3.75
N LYS A 335 -48.01 -2.97 -2.48
CA LYS A 335 -48.89 -3.40 -1.37
C LYS A 335 -49.75 -2.28 -0.77
N SER A 336 -49.43 -1.00 -1.04
CA SER A 336 -50.13 0.17 -0.47
C SER A 336 -51.31 0.67 -1.32
N LEU A 337 -51.76 -0.06 -2.34
CA LEU A 337 -52.98 0.26 -3.09
C LEU A 337 -54.21 -0.28 -2.34
N TYR A 338 -54.68 0.45 -1.34
CA TYR A 338 -56.02 0.24 -0.79
C TYR A 338 -57.06 0.66 -1.83
N ASN A 339 -57.97 -0.25 -2.19
CA ASN A 339 -59.12 0.05 -3.06
C ASN A 339 -60.03 1.09 -2.38
N ILE A 340 -59.93 2.35 -2.78
CA ILE A 340 -60.96 3.34 -2.46
C ILE A 340 -62.19 2.96 -3.29
N ARG A 341 -63.14 2.23 -2.69
CA ARG A 341 -64.46 2.03 -3.31
C ARG A 341 -65.11 3.41 -3.46
N PRO A 342 -65.62 3.79 -4.65
CA PRO A 342 -66.36 5.03 -4.79
C PRO A 342 -67.57 4.98 -3.87
N LYS A 343 -67.67 5.96 -2.97
CA LYS A 343 -68.85 6.13 -2.11
C LYS A 343 -70.04 6.39 -3.02
N HIS A 344 -71.04 5.52 -2.98
CA HIS A 344 -72.33 5.78 -3.61
C HIS A 344 -72.96 6.99 -2.93
N ASP A 345 -73.30 8.03 -3.70
CA ASP A 345 -73.97 9.23 -3.19
C ASP A 345 -75.38 8.87 -2.68
N SER A 346 -75.49 8.49 -1.42
CA SER A 346 -76.76 8.29 -0.71
C SER A 346 -77.21 9.56 0.01
N GLY A 347 -76.71 10.72 -0.42
CA GLY A 347 -77.06 12.02 0.15
C GLY A 347 -78.45 12.50 -0.28
N ILE A 348 -79.12 13.24 0.60
CA ILE A 348 -80.48 13.78 0.41
C ILE A 348 -80.64 14.53 -0.93
N LYS A 349 -79.57 15.15 -1.47
CA LYS A 349 -79.55 15.77 -2.80
C LYS A 349 -79.94 14.81 -3.94
N ALA A 350 -79.47 13.55 -3.91
CA ALA A 350 -79.80 12.56 -4.95
C ALA A 350 -81.27 12.12 -4.92
N LYS A 351 -81.92 12.18 -3.74
CA LYS A 351 -83.34 11.83 -3.58
C LYS A 351 -84.30 12.95 -4.01
N ILE A 352 -83.84 14.20 -4.09
CA ILE A 352 -84.68 15.34 -4.49
C ILE A 352 -84.78 15.46 -6.02
N SER A 353 -83.76 15.02 -6.77
CA SER A 353 -83.77 15.05 -8.25
C SER A 353 -84.70 14.03 -8.91
N MET A 354 -85.38 13.14 -8.16
CA MET A 354 -86.34 12.16 -8.69
C MET A 354 -87.81 12.54 -8.50
N LYS A 355 -88.11 13.76 -8.03
CA LYS A 355 -89.47 14.31 -7.98
C LYS A 355 -89.55 15.64 -8.74
N ILE A 356 -89.55 15.56 -10.07
CA ILE A 356 -90.22 16.51 -10.96
C ILE A 356 -91.01 15.69 -11.96
#